data_AF-A0A2N2TC24-F1
#
_entry.id   AF-A0A2N2TC24-F1
#
_cell.length_a   1.000
_cell.length_b   1.000
_cell.length_c   1.000
_cell.angle_alpha   90.00
_cell.angle_beta   90.00
_cell.angle_gamma   90.00
#
_symmetry.space_group_name_H-M   'P 1'
#
loop_
_entity.id
_entity.type
_entity.pdbx_description
1 polymer ?
#
loop_
_entity_poly.entity_id
_entity_poly.type
_entity_poly.pdbx_seq_one_letter_code
_entity_poly.pdbx_strand_id
1 'polypeptide(L)' 'GFSAEALAALKRAYKILYREGNTLAEAKAKLAPEAAQHAEVQQLLDFLARAERGIIR' A
#
# COMPACT_ATOMS: atom_id res chain seq x y z
N GLY A 1 9.32 -12.96 11.09
CA GLY A 1 8.11 -13.24 10.28
C GLY A 1 7.08 -12.16 10.56
N PHE A 2 6.15 -11.92 9.64
CA PHE A 2 5.12 -10.86 9.80
C PHE A 2 4.06 -11.25 10.85
N SER A 3 3.55 -10.25 11.58
CA SER A 3 2.40 -10.45 12.46
C SER A 3 1.11 -10.66 11.64
N ALA A 4 0.08 -11.22 12.27
CA ALA A 4 -1.23 -11.38 11.63
C ALA A 4 -1.82 -10.03 11.19
N GLU A 5 -1.59 -8.99 11.99
CA GLU A 5 -2.05 -7.61 11.73
C GLU A 5 -1.31 -7.00 10.53
N ALA A 6 0.02 -7.14 10.48
CA ALA A 6 0.83 -6.70 9.35
C ALA A 6 0.42 -7.41 8.05
N LEU A 7 0.18 -8.73 8.12
CA LEU A 7 -0.29 -9.49 6.97
C LEU A 7 -1.69 -9.04 6.51
N ALA A 8 -2.60 -8.74 7.44
CA ALA A 8 -3.92 -8.22 7.12
C ALA A 8 -3.83 -6.83 6.46
N ALA A 9 -2.97 -5.95 6.97
CA ALA A 9 -2.73 -4.62 6.41
C ALA A 9 -2.17 -4.70 4.98
N LEU A 10 -1.18 -5.58 4.74
CA LEU A 10 -0.63 -5.83 3.40
C LEU A 10 -1.69 -6.37 2.42
N LYS A 11 -2.58 -7.26 2.88
CA LYS A 11 -3.70 -7.76 2.06
C LYS A 11 -4.69 -6.65 1.70
N ARG A 12 -5.00 -5.73 2.63
CA ARG A 12 -5.82 -4.55 2.35
C ARG A 12 -5.12 -3.65 1.34
N ALA A 13 -3.82 -3.41 1.52
CA ALA A 13 -3.05 -2.57 0.63
C ALA A 13 -3.02 -3.08 -0.82
N TYR A 14 -2.87 -4.40 -0.98
CA TYR A 14 -2.97 -5.04 -2.29
C TYR A 14 -4.35 -4.81 -2.96
N LYS A 15 -5.46 -4.94 -2.21
CA LYS A 15 -6.80 -4.70 -2.76
C LYS A 15 -6.98 -3.24 -3.21
N ILE A 16 -6.52 -2.30 -2.39
CA ILE A 16 -6.57 -0.86 -2.70
C ILE A 16 -5.80 -0.54 -3.99
N LEU A 17 -4.64 -1.17 -4.20
CA LEU A 17 -3.80 -0.91 -5.37
C LEU A 17 -4.31 -1.53 -6.66
N TYR A 18 -4.89 -2.74 -6.60
CA TYR A 18 -5.16 -3.56 -7.79
C TYR A 18 -6.63 -3.91 -8.03
N ARG A 19 -7.49 -3.89 -7.00
CA ARG A 19 -8.88 -4.42 -7.12
C ARG A 19 -9.97 -3.37 -6.99
N GLU A 20 -9.64 -2.20 -6.46
CA GLU A 20 -10.61 -1.11 -6.24
C GLU A 20 -10.68 -0.11 -7.41
N GLY A 21 -9.87 -0.29 -8.47
CA GLY A 21 -9.86 0.63 -9.60
C GLY A 21 -9.29 2.02 -9.29
N ASN A 22 -8.67 2.21 -8.11
CA ASN A 22 -8.10 3.48 -7.70
C ASN A 22 -6.93 3.89 -8.61
N THR A 23 -6.82 5.18 -8.89
CA THR A 23 -5.58 5.79 -9.38
C THR A 23 -4.46 5.62 -8.35
N LEU A 24 -3.21 5.79 -8.76
CA LEU A 24 -2.08 5.66 -7.84
C LEU A 24 -2.14 6.69 -6.71
N ALA A 25 -2.61 7.91 -7.00
CA ALA A 25 -2.76 8.98 -6.00
C ALA A 25 -3.83 8.63 -4.96
N GLU A 26 -5.01 8.16 -5.40
CA GLU A 26 -6.08 7.72 -4.51
C GLU A 26 -5.65 6.53 -3.65
N ALA A 27 -4.96 5.55 -4.25
CA ALA A 27 -4.42 4.42 -3.51
C ALA A 27 -3.43 4.87 -2.43
N LYS A 28 -2.50 5.80 -2.74
CA LYS A 28 -1.58 6.36 -1.76
C LYS A 28 -2.32 7.06 -0.61
N ALA A 29 -3.35 7.85 -0.92
CA ALA A 29 -4.16 8.53 0.10
C ALA A 29 -4.89 7.54 1.01
N LYS A 30 -5.46 6.46 0.45
CA LYS A 30 -6.12 5.39 1.22
C LYS A 30 -5.14 4.58 2.08
N LEU A 31 -3.89 4.45 1.65
CA LEU A 31 -2.84 3.71 2.37
C LEU A 31 -2.18 4.53 3.48
N ALA A 32 -2.20 5.86 3.43
CA ALA A 32 -1.60 6.73 4.44
C ALA A 32 -2.02 6.42 5.89
N PRO A 33 -3.31 6.23 6.24
CA PRO A 33 -3.71 5.89 7.61
C PRO A 33 -3.20 4.52 8.07
N GLU A 34 -3.16 3.53 7.17
CA GLU A 34 -2.64 2.18 7.45
C GLU A 34 -1.12 2.22 7.66
N ALA A 35 -0.42 3.07 6.91
CA ALA A 35 1.01 3.24 7.01
C ALA A 35 1.46 3.89 8.33
N ALA A 36 0.60 4.71 8.95
CA ALA A 36 0.85 5.23 10.28
C ALA A 36 0.82 4.14 11.38
N GLN A 37 0.14 3.02 11.12
CA GLN A 37 -0.03 1.92 12.07
C GLN A 37 0.88 0.71 11.77
N HIS A 38 1.26 0.53 10.51
CA HIS A 38 2.01 -0.62 10.02
C HIS A 38 3.22 -0.17 9.18
N ALA A 39 4.42 -0.41 9.71
CA ALA A 39 5.68 -0.03 9.05
C ALA A 39 5.85 -0.70 7.68
N GLU A 40 5.30 -1.90 7.49
CA GLU A 40 5.29 -2.63 6.23
C GLU A 40 4.51 -1.89 5.13
N VAL A 41 3.40 -1.25 5.51
CA VAL A 41 2.59 -0.45 4.57
C VAL A 41 3.29 0.88 4.27
N GLN A 42 4.01 1.45 5.24
CA GLN A 42 4.87 2.61 5.01
C GLN A 42 5.98 2.29 4.00
N GLN A 43 6.65 1.14 4.11
CA GLN A 43 7.65 0.71 3.12
C GLN A 43 7.04 0.57 1.72
N LEU A 44 5.80 0.08 1.61
CA LEU A 44 5.09 0.03 0.34
C LEU A 44 4.82 1.43 -0.22
N LEU A 45 4.37 2.38 0.60
CA LEU A 45 4.17 3.78 0.18
C LEU A 45 5.47 4.42 -0.31
N ASP A 46 6.57 4.21 0.41
CA ASP A 46 7.89 4.72 0.03
C ASP A 46 8.35 4.17 -1.32
N PHE A 47 8.12 2.88 -1.57
CA PHE A 47 8.36 2.26 -2.87
C PHE A 47 7.51 2.92 -3.97
N LEU A 48 6.21 3.11 -3.72
CA LEU A 48 5.30 3.77 -4.68
C LEU A 48 5.65 5.24 -4.92
N ALA A 49 6.29 5.91 -3.97
CA ALA A 49 6.77 7.28 -4.13
C ALA A 49 8.00 7.37 -5.04
N ARG A 50 8.86 6.34 -5.02
CA ARG A 50 10.09 6.27 -5.84
C ARG A 50 9.91 5.56 -7.18
N ALA A 51 8.75 4.96 -7.43
CA ALA A 51 8.48 4.21 -8.66
C ALA A 51 8.31 5.14 -9.88
N GLU A 52 9.40 5.43 -10.58
CA GLU A 52 9.41 6.29 -11.78
C GLU A 52 8.70 5.67 -12.98
N ARG A 53 8.76 4.34 -13.13
CA ARG A 53 8.13 3.59 -14.23
C ARG A 53 6.69 3.17 -13.93
N GLY A 54 6.13 3.63 -12.80
CA GLY A 54 4.86 3.12 -12.26
C GLY A 54 4.98 1.71 -11.70
N ILE A 55 3.85 1.14 -11.29
CA ILE A 55 3.73 -0.25 -10.84
C ILE A 55 2.99 -1.07 -11.88
N ILE A 56 3.26 -2.38 -11.90
CA ILE A 56 2.46 -3.35 -12.65
C ILE A 56 1.00 -3.21 -12.18
N ARG A 57 0.03 -3.34 -13.09
CA ARG A 57 -1.41 -3.30 -12.80
C ARG A 57 -2.13 -4.31 -13.68
#